data_AF-A0A660W5M1-F1
#
_entry.id   AF-A0A660W5M1-F1
#
_cell.length_a   1.000
_cell.length_b   1.000
_cell.length_c   1.000
_cell.angle_alpha   90.00
_cell.angle_beta   90.00
_cell.angle_gamma   90.00
#
_symmetry.space_group_name_H-M   'P 1'
#
loop_
_entity.id
_entity.type
_entity.pdbx_description
1 polymer ?
#
loop_
_entity_poly.entity_id
_entity_poly.type
_entity_poly.pdbx_seq_one_letter_code
_entity_poly.pdbx_strand_id
1 'polypeptide(L)'
;MKTIQRGKGIKGQRGKGTEGQRLCACVLIVCAAICGGCESLRFAPSDAQKQNAWLHNRTAAITAETARRENTSETLKALTKLSQTQSRAFVSYFGLPKQLPAAESAEDILSQTSWRLAQTATAESAQRPDAWQLADSALELAIGISALLGGVYGTRAVRFLKQAKAKQQALKEIIEGNELFKKQNDSVVPAFKQAHKDQSPQTRQIVAEMKT
;
A
#
# COMPACT_ATOMS: atom_id res chain seq x y z
N MET A 1 -68.04 -13.48 -47.94
CA MET A 1 -67.60 -13.10 -46.57
C MET A 1 -66.19 -13.64 -46.35
N LYS A 2 -65.18 -12.77 -46.26
CA LYS A 2 -63.75 -13.14 -46.10
C LYS A 2 -63.39 -13.07 -44.63
N THR A 3 -62.93 -14.19 -44.06
CA THR A 3 -62.58 -14.33 -42.66
C THR A 3 -61.17 -13.81 -42.38
N ILE A 4 -61.07 -13.03 -41.31
CA ILE A 4 -59.95 -12.23 -40.82
C ILE A 4 -58.79 -13.10 -40.33
N GLN A 5 -57.56 -12.75 -40.74
CA GLN A 5 -56.32 -13.33 -40.19
C GLN A 5 -56.01 -12.79 -38.78
N ARG A 6 -55.75 -13.68 -37.83
CA ARG A 6 -55.22 -13.35 -36.49
C ARG A 6 -53.69 -13.41 -36.50
N GLY A 7 -53.05 -12.25 -36.41
CA GLY A 7 -51.62 -12.12 -36.13
C GLY A 7 -51.28 -12.57 -34.70
N LYS A 8 -50.31 -13.49 -34.57
CA LYS A 8 -49.70 -13.85 -33.29
C LYS A 8 -48.60 -12.84 -32.96
N GLY A 9 -48.80 -12.07 -31.88
CA GLY A 9 -47.79 -11.15 -31.35
C GLY A 9 -46.62 -11.91 -30.72
N ILE A 10 -45.42 -11.62 -31.21
CA ILE A 10 -44.15 -12.09 -30.65
C ILE A 10 -43.87 -11.25 -29.39
N LYS A 11 -44.01 -11.86 -28.21
CA LYS A 11 -43.58 -11.25 -26.94
C LYS A 11 -42.05 -11.25 -26.88
N GLY A 12 -41.45 -10.07 -26.97
CA GLY A 12 -40.02 -9.86 -26.77
C GLY A 12 -39.60 -10.20 -25.34
N GLN A 13 -38.76 -11.22 -25.20
CA GLN A 13 -38.03 -11.51 -23.96
C GLN A 13 -36.97 -10.42 -23.75
N ARG A 14 -37.22 -9.47 -22.84
CA ARG A 14 -36.16 -8.58 -22.32
C ARG A 14 -35.23 -9.41 -21.43
N GLY A 15 -33.97 -9.49 -21.84
CA GLY A 15 -32.91 -10.20 -21.11
C GLY A 15 -32.72 -9.66 -19.70
N LYS A 16 -33.08 -10.46 -18.69
CA LYS A 16 -32.84 -10.23 -17.26
C LYS A 16 -31.47 -10.76 -16.78
N GLY A 17 -30.53 -11.04 -17.70
CA GLY A 17 -29.30 -11.78 -17.40
C GLY A 17 -28.10 -10.95 -16.94
N THR A 18 -28.09 -9.64 -17.16
CA THR A 18 -26.85 -8.83 -17.04
C THR A 18 -26.67 -8.14 -15.69
N GLU A 19 -27.73 -7.85 -14.93
CA GLU A 19 -27.61 -7.17 -13.63
C GLU A 19 -27.13 -8.11 -12.51
N GLY A 20 -27.65 -9.35 -12.46
CA GLY A 20 -27.24 -10.32 -11.45
C GLY A 20 -25.77 -10.76 -11.58
N GLN A 21 -25.26 -10.86 -12.80
CA GLN A 21 -23.86 -11.19 -13.06
C GLN A 21 -22.90 -10.06 -12.66
N ARG A 22 -23.30 -8.80 -12.87
CA ARG A 22 -22.49 -7.63 -12.47
C ARG A 22 -22.41 -7.49 -10.95
N LEU A 23 -23.51 -7.73 -10.24
CA LEU A 23 -23.55 -7.66 -8.78
C LEU A 23 -22.66 -8.73 -8.13
N CYS A 24 -22.71 -9.96 -8.66
CA CYS A 24 -21.91 -11.08 -8.17
C CYS A 24 -20.40 -10.85 -8.40
N ALA A 25 -20.03 -10.27 -9.54
CA ALA A 25 -18.64 -9.91 -9.84
C ALA A 25 -18.09 -8.83 -8.90
N CYS A 26 -18.86 -7.78 -8.59
CA CYS A 26 -18.44 -6.73 -7.65
C CYS A 26 -18.23 -7.28 -6.24
N VAL A 27 -19.13 -8.14 -5.75
CA VAL A 27 -19.00 -8.77 -4.42
C VAL A 27 -17.76 -9.66 -4.35
N LEU A 28 -17.48 -10.44 -5.40
CA LEU A 28 -16.29 -11.28 -5.47
C LEU A 28 -14.98 -10.46 -5.48
N ILE A 29 -14.94 -9.33 -6.18
CA ILE A 29 -13.76 -8.43 -6.20
C ILE A 29 -13.52 -7.83 -4.82
N VAL A 30 -14.58 -7.39 -4.12
CA VAL A 30 -14.48 -6.83 -2.76
C VAL A 30 -14.08 -7.90 -1.75
N CYS A 31 -14.65 -9.11 -1.83
CA CYS A 31 -14.25 -10.23 -0.96
C CYS A 31 -12.81 -10.67 -1.22
N ALA A 32 -12.34 -10.68 -2.47
CA ALA A 32 -10.94 -10.99 -2.80
C ALA A 32 -9.98 -9.93 -2.24
N ALA A 33 -10.36 -8.64 -2.27
CA ALA A 33 -9.58 -7.56 -1.69
C ALA A 33 -9.50 -7.63 -0.15
N ILE A 34 -10.56 -8.08 0.52
CA ILE A 34 -10.62 -8.18 1.99
C ILE A 34 -9.94 -9.46 2.51
N CYS A 35 -10.09 -10.59 1.82
CA CYS A 35 -9.52 -11.87 2.25
C CYS A 35 -8.00 -12.01 2.02
N GLY A 36 -7.37 -11.10 1.25
CA GLY A 36 -5.93 -11.10 0.99
C GLY A 36 -5.04 -10.61 2.15
N GLY A 37 -5.65 -10.18 3.27
CA GLY A 37 -4.96 -9.62 4.43
C GLY A 37 -4.44 -8.19 4.18
N CYS A 38 -4.53 -7.33 5.20
CA CYS A 38 -4.04 -5.94 5.12
C CYS A 38 -2.52 -5.82 4.90
N GLU A 39 -1.75 -6.91 5.06
CA GLU A 39 -0.32 -6.96 4.74
C GLU A 39 -0.02 -6.91 3.23
N SER A 40 -1.03 -7.13 2.38
CA SER A 40 -0.90 -7.25 0.92
C SER A 40 -1.33 -6.00 0.12
N LEU A 41 -1.93 -4.98 0.73
CA LEU A 41 -2.19 -3.70 0.05
C LEU A 41 -0.92 -2.84 0.01
N ARG A 42 0.17 -3.41 -0.50
CA ARG A 42 1.34 -2.62 -0.89
C ARG A 42 1.10 -2.12 -2.30
N PHE A 43 1.07 -0.80 -2.46
CA PHE A 43 1.12 -0.20 -3.79
C PHE A 43 2.31 -0.75 -4.54
N ALA A 44 2.07 -1.18 -5.79
CA ALA A 44 3.13 -1.65 -6.65
C ALA A 44 4.21 -0.55 -6.76
N PRO A 45 5.49 -0.92 -6.71
CA PRO A 45 6.55 0.07 -6.76
C PRO A 45 6.50 0.86 -8.07
N SER A 46 6.79 2.15 -7.98
CA SER A 46 6.93 3.04 -9.13
C SER A 46 8.07 2.59 -10.04
N ASP A 47 8.10 3.07 -11.28
CA ASP A 47 9.22 2.75 -12.18
C ASP A 47 10.54 3.31 -11.63
N ALA A 48 10.53 4.51 -11.02
CA ALA A 48 11.71 5.08 -10.37
C ALA A 48 12.22 4.20 -9.21
N GLN A 49 11.31 3.64 -8.40
CA GLN A 49 11.68 2.69 -7.33
C GLN A 49 12.29 1.40 -7.88
N LYS A 50 11.76 0.87 -8.98
CA LYS A 50 12.34 -0.31 -9.66
C LYS A 50 13.71 0.00 -10.26
N GLN A 51 13.85 1.15 -10.92
CA GLN A 51 15.12 1.61 -11.48
C GLN A 51 16.17 1.78 -10.37
N ASN A 52 15.81 2.38 -9.24
CA ASN A 52 16.70 2.54 -8.09
C ASN A 52 17.09 1.20 -7.45
N ALA A 53 16.15 0.26 -7.30
CA ALA A 53 16.45 -1.09 -6.78
C ALA A 53 17.43 -1.83 -7.71
N TRP A 54 17.22 -1.73 -9.02
CA TRP A 54 18.11 -2.30 -10.03
C TRP A 54 19.50 -1.63 -10.01
N LEU A 55 19.55 -0.30 -9.95
CA LEU A 55 20.79 0.47 -9.88
C LEU A 55 21.58 0.16 -8.60
N HIS A 56 20.90 0.00 -7.47
CA HIS A 56 21.50 -0.44 -6.21
C HIS A 56 22.16 -1.82 -6.34
N ASN A 57 21.50 -2.76 -7.02
CA ASN A 57 22.09 -4.07 -7.32
C ASN A 57 23.36 -3.97 -8.15
N ARG A 58 23.33 -3.15 -9.21
CA ARG A 58 24.52 -2.90 -10.04
C ARG A 58 25.63 -2.23 -9.24
N THR A 59 25.29 -1.27 -8.40
CA THR A 59 26.23 -0.60 -7.50
C THR A 59 26.92 -1.61 -6.61
N ALA A 60 26.15 -2.44 -5.89
CA ALA A 60 26.70 -3.46 -5.01
C ALA A 60 27.55 -4.49 -5.75
N ALA A 61 27.18 -4.85 -6.99
CA ALA A 61 27.96 -5.76 -7.83
C ALA A 61 29.30 -5.15 -8.25
N ILE A 62 29.31 -3.92 -8.74
CA ILE A 62 30.54 -3.22 -9.13
C ILE A 62 31.42 -2.97 -7.91
N THR A 63 30.85 -2.56 -6.77
CA THR A 63 31.61 -2.40 -5.51
C THR A 63 32.28 -3.71 -5.07
N ALA A 64 31.58 -4.84 -5.15
CA ALA A 64 32.15 -6.15 -4.81
C ALA A 64 33.24 -6.60 -5.78
N GLU A 65 33.15 -6.24 -7.06
CA GLU A 65 34.22 -6.47 -8.04
C GLU A 65 35.43 -5.57 -7.76
N THR A 66 35.21 -4.27 -7.58
CA THR A 66 36.25 -3.29 -7.27
C THR A 66 37.01 -3.65 -6.00
N ALA A 67 36.31 -4.03 -4.91
CA ALA A 67 36.94 -4.45 -3.67
C ALA A 67 37.86 -5.68 -3.83
N ARG A 68 37.50 -6.61 -4.73
CA ARG A 68 38.34 -7.76 -5.09
C ARG A 68 39.54 -7.33 -5.92
N ARG A 69 39.31 -6.53 -6.96
CA ARG A 69 40.35 -6.04 -7.89
C ARG A 69 41.41 -5.19 -7.20
N GLU A 70 40.99 -4.33 -6.28
CA GLU A 70 41.89 -3.46 -5.51
C GLU A 70 42.57 -4.18 -4.33
N ASN A 71 42.39 -5.50 -4.23
CA ASN A 71 42.94 -6.33 -3.16
C ASN A 71 42.73 -5.76 -1.75
N THR A 72 41.50 -5.31 -1.48
CA THR A 72 41.12 -4.79 -0.17
C THR A 72 41.15 -5.88 0.91
N SER A 73 40.84 -5.53 2.17
CA SER A 73 40.79 -6.52 3.25
C SER A 73 39.76 -7.63 2.98
N GLU A 74 40.03 -8.83 3.48
CA GLU A 74 39.10 -9.97 3.35
C GLU A 74 37.73 -9.66 3.95
N THR A 75 37.70 -8.90 5.05
CA THR A 75 36.45 -8.39 5.64
C THR A 75 35.66 -7.54 4.65
N LEU A 76 36.31 -6.60 3.96
CA LEU A 76 35.61 -5.72 3.00
C LEU A 76 35.12 -6.50 1.77
N LYS A 77 35.93 -7.44 1.26
CA LYS A 77 35.51 -8.36 0.18
C LYS A 77 34.29 -9.18 0.60
N ALA A 78 34.25 -9.68 1.84
CA ALA A 78 33.11 -10.45 2.36
C ALA A 78 31.85 -9.59 2.52
N LEU A 79 31.97 -8.40 3.10
CA LEU A 79 30.84 -7.48 3.31
C LEU A 79 30.23 -7.02 1.98
N THR A 80 31.06 -6.66 1.01
CA THR A 80 30.58 -6.23 -0.32
C THR A 80 29.91 -7.37 -1.08
N LYS A 81 30.42 -8.60 -0.99
CA LYS A 81 29.77 -9.80 -1.54
C LYS A 81 28.41 -10.09 -0.88
N LEU A 82 28.30 -9.91 0.44
CA LEU A 82 27.02 -10.04 1.14
C LEU A 82 26.03 -8.97 0.68
N SER A 83 26.48 -7.70 0.60
CA SER A 83 25.68 -6.59 0.11
C SER A 83 25.15 -6.83 -1.32
N GLN A 84 25.99 -7.35 -2.22
CA GLN A 84 25.57 -7.75 -3.57
C GLN A 84 24.47 -8.81 -3.52
N THR A 85 24.60 -9.82 -2.66
CA THR A 85 23.61 -10.90 -2.50
C THR A 85 22.27 -10.36 -2.00
N GLN A 86 22.29 -9.55 -0.94
CA GLN A 86 21.09 -8.92 -0.39
C GLN A 86 20.41 -8.00 -1.40
N SER A 87 21.20 -7.26 -2.18
CA SER A 87 20.69 -6.37 -3.23
C SER A 87 19.94 -7.10 -4.33
N ARG A 88 20.25 -8.38 -4.61
CA ARG A 88 19.49 -9.18 -5.59
C ARG A 88 18.07 -9.45 -5.13
N ALA A 89 17.88 -9.68 -3.83
CA ALA A 89 16.56 -9.89 -3.25
C ALA A 89 15.65 -8.67 -3.45
N PHE A 90 16.19 -7.45 -3.37
CA PHE A 90 15.43 -6.24 -3.66
C PHE A 90 14.95 -6.20 -5.12
N VAL A 91 15.82 -6.47 -6.10
CA VAL A 91 15.38 -6.50 -7.51
C VAL A 91 14.32 -7.56 -7.76
N SER A 92 14.45 -8.75 -7.16
CA SER A 92 13.43 -9.80 -7.24
C SER A 92 12.09 -9.37 -6.62
N TYR A 93 12.13 -8.62 -5.51
CA TYR A 93 10.92 -8.12 -4.85
C TYR A 93 10.23 -6.98 -5.62
N PHE A 94 11.02 -6.01 -6.11
CA PHE A 94 10.49 -4.84 -6.82
C PHE A 94 10.12 -5.14 -8.29
N GLY A 95 10.74 -6.15 -8.88
CA GLY A 95 10.67 -6.46 -10.30
C GLY A 95 11.60 -5.59 -11.15
N LEU A 96 11.63 -5.86 -12.46
CA LEU A 96 12.45 -5.10 -13.41
C LEU A 96 11.81 -3.77 -13.78
N PRO A 97 12.59 -2.69 -13.93
CA PRO A 97 12.08 -1.42 -14.45
C PRO A 97 11.79 -1.53 -15.95
N LYS A 98 10.97 -0.61 -16.47
CA LYS A 98 10.69 -0.53 -17.92
C LYS A 98 11.92 -0.12 -18.73
N GLN A 99 12.78 0.72 -18.15
CA GLN A 99 14.03 1.18 -18.74
C GLN A 99 15.16 0.93 -17.74
N LEU A 100 16.25 0.33 -18.21
CA LEU A 100 17.42 0.08 -17.39
C LEU A 100 18.29 1.35 -17.37
N PRO A 101 18.60 1.91 -16.19
CA PRO A 101 19.54 3.03 -16.10
C PRO A 101 20.94 2.59 -16.53
N ALA A 102 21.75 3.53 -17.03
CA ALA A 102 23.14 3.25 -17.36
C ALA A 102 23.92 2.87 -16.09
N ALA A 103 24.50 1.67 -16.07
CA ALA A 103 25.22 1.14 -14.90
C ALA A 103 26.21 0.02 -15.29
N GLU A 104 26.88 0.18 -16.44
CA GLU A 104 27.87 -0.77 -16.91
C GLU A 104 29.22 -0.56 -16.21
N SER A 105 29.52 0.67 -15.82
CA SER A 105 30.76 1.07 -15.15
C SER A 105 30.51 1.80 -13.82
N ALA A 106 31.57 2.00 -13.05
CA ALA A 106 31.51 2.81 -11.82
C ALA A 106 31.19 4.27 -12.15
N GLU A 107 31.71 4.77 -13.26
CA GLU A 107 31.49 6.12 -13.76
C GLU A 107 30.02 6.35 -14.12
N ASP A 108 29.37 5.37 -14.77
CA ASP A 108 27.93 5.44 -15.07
C ASP A 108 27.10 5.50 -13.78
N ILE A 109 27.42 4.64 -12.81
CA ILE A 109 26.72 4.54 -11.53
C ILE A 109 26.90 5.82 -10.70
N LEU A 110 28.09 6.42 -10.71
CA LEU A 110 28.38 7.63 -9.95
C LEU A 110 27.91 8.92 -10.66
N SER A 111 27.29 8.80 -11.84
CA SER A 111 26.76 9.95 -12.58
C SER A 111 25.68 10.70 -11.80
N GLN A 112 25.52 12.00 -12.10
CA GLN A 112 24.50 12.84 -11.46
C GLN A 112 23.07 12.32 -11.66
N THR A 113 22.82 11.60 -12.76
CA THR A 113 21.52 11.00 -13.06
C THR A 113 21.16 9.91 -12.05
N SER A 114 22.11 9.05 -11.71
CA SER A 114 21.96 7.99 -10.69
C SER A 114 21.62 8.55 -9.32
N TRP A 115 22.32 9.61 -8.89
CA TRP A 115 22.03 10.31 -7.63
C TRP A 115 20.63 10.92 -7.62
N ARG A 116 20.22 11.56 -8.71
CA ARG A 116 18.87 12.14 -8.83
C ARG A 116 17.80 11.05 -8.77
N LEU A 117 18.01 9.93 -9.46
CA LEU A 117 17.10 8.79 -9.43
C LEU A 117 16.92 8.25 -8.00
N ALA A 118 18.02 8.07 -7.26
CA ALA A 118 17.96 7.61 -5.87
C ALA A 118 17.20 8.59 -4.97
N GLN A 119 17.41 9.90 -5.14
CA GLN A 119 16.67 10.93 -4.40
C GLN A 119 15.18 10.92 -4.74
N THR A 120 14.82 10.84 -6.03
CA THR A 120 13.41 10.72 -6.46
C THR A 120 12.75 9.48 -5.87
N ALA A 121 13.39 8.31 -5.98
CA ALA A 121 12.86 7.07 -5.42
C ALA A 121 12.68 7.15 -3.90
N THR A 122 13.58 7.85 -3.20
CA THR A 122 13.48 8.09 -1.75
C THR A 122 12.30 9.00 -1.42
N ALA A 123 12.15 10.12 -2.14
CA ALA A 123 11.04 11.05 -1.96
C ALA A 123 9.69 10.38 -2.24
N GLU A 124 9.57 9.60 -3.31
CA GLU A 124 8.36 8.83 -3.64
C GLU A 124 8.06 7.75 -2.60
N SER A 125 9.09 7.13 -2.01
CA SER A 125 8.89 6.14 -0.94
C SER A 125 8.38 6.79 0.34
N ALA A 126 8.81 8.01 0.65
CA ALA A 126 8.33 8.80 1.78
C ALA A 126 6.90 9.34 1.57
N GLN A 127 6.48 9.55 0.32
CA GLN A 127 5.13 10.02 -0.03
C GLN A 127 4.11 8.89 -0.17
N ARG A 128 4.48 7.63 0.11
CA ARG A 128 3.51 6.54 0.09
C ARG A 128 2.41 6.83 1.10
N PRO A 129 1.12 6.66 0.73
CA PRO A 129 0.02 6.86 1.66
C PRO A 129 0.29 6.07 2.93
N ASP A 130 0.18 6.73 4.09
CA ASP A 130 0.22 6.01 5.35
C ASP A 130 -0.93 4.98 5.38
N ALA A 131 -0.81 3.96 6.22
CA ALA A 131 -1.84 2.91 6.33
C ALA A 131 -3.25 3.51 6.62
N TRP A 132 -3.29 4.71 7.21
CA TRP A 132 -4.52 5.44 7.54
C TRP A 132 -5.19 6.06 6.33
N GLN A 133 -4.45 6.73 5.45
CA GLN A 133 -4.97 7.26 4.19
C GLN A 133 -5.52 6.14 3.32
N LEU A 134 -4.88 4.96 3.35
CA LEU A 134 -5.39 3.78 2.67
C LEU A 134 -6.69 3.28 3.31
N ALA A 135 -6.75 3.18 4.65
CA ALA A 135 -7.96 2.78 5.36
C ALA A 135 -9.13 3.75 5.12
N ASP A 136 -8.86 5.06 5.15
CA ASP A 136 -9.84 6.10 4.86
C ASP A 136 -10.36 6.01 3.43
N SER A 137 -9.45 5.81 2.46
CA SER A 137 -9.82 5.63 1.05
C SER A 137 -10.66 4.37 0.84
N ALA A 138 -10.34 3.28 1.54
CA ALA A 138 -11.10 2.04 1.50
C ALA A 138 -12.50 2.20 2.10
N LEU A 139 -12.62 2.90 3.24
CA LEU A 139 -13.91 3.23 3.86
C LEU A 139 -14.75 4.12 2.95
N GLU A 140 -14.15 5.11 2.28
CA GLU A 140 -14.84 5.96 1.31
C GLU A 140 -15.35 5.19 0.11
N LEU A 141 -14.53 4.29 -0.45
CA LEU A 141 -14.96 3.40 -1.53
C LEU A 141 -16.11 2.50 -1.09
N ALA A 142 -16.01 1.90 0.10
CA ALA A 142 -17.06 1.04 0.66
C ALA A 142 -18.37 1.82 0.90
N ILE A 143 -18.28 3.07 1.37
CA ILE A 143 -19.43 3.99 1.48
C ILE A 143 -20.04 4.24 0.11
N GLY A 144 -19.22 4.55 -0.90
CA GLY A 144 -19.67 4.78 -2.28
C GLY A 144 -20.40 3.58 -2.87
N ILE A 145 -19.82 2.38 -2.75
CA ILE A 145 -20.44 1.13 -3.23
C ILE A 145 -21.75 0.86 -2.48
N SER A 146 -21.75 1.00 -1.14
CA SER A 146 -22.94 0.78 -0.31
C SER A 146 -24.06 1.75 -0.65
N ALA A 147 -23.73 3.01 -0.97
CA ALA A 147 -24.70 4.02 -1.39
C ALA A 147 -25.30 3.73 -2.77
N LEU A 148 -24.47 3.25 -3.72
CA LEU A 148 -24.89 2.99 -5.10
C LEU A 148 -25.72 1.70 -5.25
N LEU A 149 -25.44 0.66 -4.46
CA LEU A 149 -25.99 -0.69 -4.70
C LEU A 149 -26.90 -1.22 -3.58
N GLY A 150 -26.95 -0.59 -2.40
CA GLY A 150 -27.47 -1.26 -1.21
C GLY A 150 -28.95 -1.01 -0.86
N GLY A 151 -29.67 -0.12 -1.54
CA GLY A 151 -31.04 0.24 -1.15
C GLY A 151 -31.15 0.62 0.34
N VAL A 152 -32.18 0.12 1.05
CA VAL A 152 -32.36 0.42 2.49
C VAL A 152 -31.21 -0.12 3.36
N TYR A 153 -30.68 -1.31 3.05
CA TYR A 153 -29.55 -1.87 3.79
C TYR A 153 -28.24 -1.10 3.53
N GLY A 154 -28.08 -0.57 2.32
CA GLY A 154 -26.98 0.31 1.94
C GLY A 154 -26.92 1.58 2.77
N THR A 155 -28.05 2.23 3.03
CA THR A 155 -28.07 3.45 3.85
C THR A 155 -27.64 3.19 5.30
N ARG A 156 -27.99 2.02 5.87
CA ARG A 156 -27.52 1.60 7.20
C ARG A 156 -26.02 1.32 7.19
N ALA A 157 -25.53 0.61 6.17
CA ALA A 157 -24.09 0.33 6.00
C ALA A 157 -23.29 1.63 5.85
N VAL A 158 -23.74 2.58 5.03
CA VAL A 158 -23.12 3.90 4.89
C VAL A 158 -23.05 4.63 6.22
N ARG A 159 -24.13 4.62 7.01
CA ARG A 159 -24.15 5.29 8.33
C ARG A 159 -23.15 4.65 9.29
N PHE A 160 -23.09 3.32 9.32
CA PHE A 160 -22.12 2.59 10.14
C PHE A 160 -20.68 2.90 9.71
N LEU A 161 -20.38 2.84 8.41
CA LEU A 161 -19.04 3.14 7.89
C LEU A 161 -18.62 4.59 8.15
N LYS A 162 -19.54 5.57 8.00
CA LYS A 162 -19.28 6.96 8.37
C LYS A 162 -18.98 7.12 9.86
N GLN A 163 -19.72 6.42 10.72
CA GLN A 163 -19.45 6.42 12.16
C GLN A 163 -18.10 5.77 12.49
N ALA A 164 -17.74 4.68 11.82
CA ALA A 164 -16.44 4.03 11.97
C ALA A 164 -15.30 4.98 11.57
N LYS A 165 -15.41 5.64 10.41
CA LYS A 165 -14.44 6.64 9.95
C LYS A 165 -14.29 7.79 10.96
N ALA A 166 -15.39 8.33 11.48
CA ALA A 166 -15.35 9.39 12.47
C ALA A 166 -14.67 8.96 13.79
N LYS A 167 -14.94 7.74 14.26
CA LYS A 167 -14.29 7.18 15.46
C LYS A 167 -12.80 6.94 15.26
N GLN A 168 -12.40 6.46 14.08
CA GLN A 168 -11.01 6.27 13.70
C GLN A 168 -10.25 7.60 13.69
N GLN A 169 -10.84 8.64 13.07
CA GLN A 169 -10.27 9.99 13.04
C GLN A 169 -10.09 10.57 14.45
N ALA A 170 -11.11 10.46 15.31
CA ALA A 170 -11.01 10.91 16.69
C ALA A 170 -9.92 10.17 17.47
N LEU A 171 -9.75 8.86 17.24
CA LEU A 171 -8.68 8.08 17.87
C LEU A 171 -7.29 8.55 17.40
N LYS A 172 -7.12 8.85 16.11
CA LYS A 172 -5.88 9.41 15.55
C LYS A 172 -5.52 10.74 16.22
N GLU A 173 -6.47 11.66 16.30
CA GLU A 173 -6.29 12.96 16.96
C GLU A 173 -5.89 12.83 18.44
N ILE A 174 -6.52 11.90 19.17
CA ILE A 174 -6.16 11.64 20.57
C ILE A 174 -4.72 11.13 20.70
N ILE A 175 -4.30 10.22 19.81
CA ILE A 175 -2.94 9.66 19.86
C ILE A 175 -1.91 10.72 19.50
N GLU A 176 -2.13 11.49 18.44
CA GLU A 176 -1.24 12.59 18.05
C GLU A 176 -1.12 13.65 19.16
N GLY A 177 -2.25 14.04 19.77
CA GLY A 177 -2.28 14.95 20.91
C GLY A 177 -1.53 14.40 22.13
N ASN A 178 -1.69 13.11 22.44
CA ASN A 178 -0.96 12.46 23.53
C ASN A 178 0.54 12.37 23.27
N GLU A 179 0.96 12.11 22.03
CA GLU A 179 2.38 12.10 21.66
C GLU A 179 2.99 13.50 21.76
N LEU A 180 2.28 14.54 21.32
CA LEU A 180 2.71 15.93 21.49
C LEU A 180 2.80 16.32 22.97
N PHE A 181 1.78 15.99 23.76
CA PHE A 181 1.75 16.25 25.20
C PHE A 181 2.95 15.61 25.91
N LYS A 182 3.28 14.35 25.59
CA LYS A 182 4.44 13.66 26.16
C LYS A 182 5.76 14.34 25.80
N LYS A 183 5.92 14.77 24.54
CA LYS A 183 7.13 15.50 24.09
C LYS A 183 7.32 16.84 24.81
N GLN A 184 6.24 17.49 25.18
CA GLN A 184 6.28 18.79 25.87
C GLN A 184 6.41 18.65 27.39
N ASN A 185 6.11 17.48 27.95
CA ASN A 185 6.01 17.28 29.41
C ASN A 185 6.67 15.95 29.82
N ASP A 186 7.99 15.85 29.68
CA ASP A 186 8.73 14.60 29.96
C ASP A 186 8.54 14.11 31.41
N SER A 187 8.41 15.02 32.37
CA SER A 187 8.26 14.71 33.80
C SER A 187 6.98 13.94 34.14
N VAL A 188 5.92 14.08 33.34
CA VAL A 188 4.62 13.41 33.58
C VAL A 188 4.46 12.10 32.80
N VAL A 189 5.40 11.77 31.91
CA VAL A 189 5.35 10.54 31.09
C VAL A 189 5.22 9.26 31.93
N PRO A 190 5.91 9.09 33.08
CA PRO A 190 5.75 7.89 33.90
C PRO A 190 4.32 7.74 34.45
N ALA A 191 3.73 8.83 34.95
CA ALA A 191 2.36 8.83 35.45
C ALA A 191 1.35 8.57 34.32
N PHE A 192 1.58 9.15 33.14
CA PHE A 192 0.77 8.89 31.94
C PHE A 192 0.80 7.40 31.55
N LYS A 193 2.00 6.79 31.50
CA LYS A 193 2.14 5.34 31.21
C LYS A 193 1.44 4.49 32.25
N GLN A 194 1.54 4.86 33.53
CA GLN A 194 0.86 4.15 34.61
C GLN A 194 -0.66 4.19 34.46
N ALA A 195 -1.23 5.34 34.09
CA ALA A 195 -2.68 5.49 33.87
C ALA A 195 -3.20 4.63 32.70
N HIS A 196 -2.33 4.21 31.78
CA HIS A 196 -2.69 3.41 30.61
C HIS A 196 -2.28 1.92 30.73
N LYS A 197 -1.74 1.53 31.89
CA LYS A 197 -1.27 0.16 32.19
C LYS A 197 -2.32 -0.90 31.84
N ASP A 198 -3.57 -0.65 32.18
CA ASP A 198 -4.68 -1.61 32.09
C ASP A 198 -5.43 -1.57 30.76
N GLN A 199 -4.88 -0.87 29.75
CA GLN A 199 -5.41 -0.95 28.39
C GLN A 199 -5.34 -2.39 27.85
N SER A 200 -6.39 -2.79 27.13
CA SER A 200 -6.43 -4.10 26.50
C SER A 200 -5.23 -4.31 25.55
N PRO A 201 -4.74 -5.54 25.38
CA PRO A 201 -3.69 -5.84 24.40
C PRO A 201 -4.03 -5.34 22.99
N GLN A 202 -5.29 -5.48 22.58
CA GLN A 202 -5.80 -5.02 21.28
C GLN A 202 -5.71 -3.50 21.15
N THR A 203 -6.13 -2.76 22.17
CA THR A 203 -6.01 -1.28 22.19
C THR A 203 -4.55 -0.85 22.09
N ARG A 204 -3.64 -1.50 22.84
CA ARG A 204 -2.21 -1.19 22.78
C ARG A 204 -1.61 -1.46 21.41
N GLN A 205 -2.01 -2.57 20.77
CA GLN A 205 -1.58 -2.89 19.41
C GLN A 205 -2.04 -1.82 18.42
N ILE A 206 -3.34 -1.47 18.43
CA ILE A 206 -3.89 -0.42 17.57
C ILE A 206 -3.15 0.91 17.78
N VAL A 207 -2.95 1.31 19.05
CA VAL A 207 -2.25 2.54 19.39
C VAL A 207 -0.77 2.51 18.97
N ALA A 208 -0.11 1.35 19.01
CA ALA A 208 1.27 1.21 18.56
C ALA A 208 1.39 1.33 17.03
N GLU A 209 0.51 0.64 16.30
CA GLU A 209 0.40 0.72 14.83
C GLU A 209 0.04 2.15 14.37
N MET A 210 -0.66 2.93 15.21
CA MET A 210 -1.03 4.33 14.95
C MET A 210 0.11 5.34 15.14
N LYS A 211 1.22 4.98 15.79
CA LYS A 211 2.33 5.90 16.08
C LYS A 211 3.45 5.87 15.04
N THR A 212 3.56 4.78 14.30
CA THR A 212 4.55 4.54 13.24
C THR A 212 4.14 5.21 11.94
#